data_AF-A0A1H5YKB5-F1
#
_entry.id   AF-A0A1H5YKB5-F1
#
_cell.length_a   1.000
_cell.length_b   1.000
_cell.length_c   1.000
_cell.angle_alpha   90.00
_cell.angle_beta   90.00
_cell.angle_gamma   90.00
#
_symmetry.space_group_name_H-M   'P 1'
#
loop_
_entity.id
_entity.type
_entity.pdbx_description
1 polymer ?
#
loop_
_entity_poly.entity_id
_entity_poly.type
_entity_poly.pdbx_seq_one_letter_code
_entity_poly.pdbx_strand_id
1 'polypeptide(L)'
;MHIKKIDLDLDSEIRLAPKIEGQGHIRYRLWVDEKGNLYVQFENNAESGTFSNLLFSVSKYESERNSDKALRNLKGYDSISKSFKFSGNNNDGAFLKAVLRHLLPIDE
;
A
#
# COMPACT_ATOMS: atom_id res chain seq x y z
N MET A 1 -3.39 14.49 -11.76
CA MET A 1 -2.40 14.00 -10.79
C MET A 1 -1.34 13.23 -11.54
N HIS A 2 -0.10 13.65 -11.45
CA HIS A 2 1.04 12.91 -11.97
C HIS A 2 1.74 12.19 -10.81
N ILE A 3 1.81 10.86 -10.88
CA ILE A 3 2.49 10.03 -9.89
C ILE A 3 3.66 9.33 -10.59
N LYS A 4 4.84 9.39 -9.98
CA LYS A 4 6.04 8.69 -10.42
C LYS A 4 6.42 7.62 -9.41
N LYS A 5 7.08 6.56 -9.90
CA LYS A 5 7.71 5.58 -9.01
C LYS A 5 8.84 6.27 -8.27
N ILE A 6 9.05 5.90 -7.01
CA ILE A 6 10.28 6.27 -6.33
C ILE A 6 11.36 5.30 -6.84
N ASP A 7 12.21 5.80 -7.71
CA ASP A 7 13.41 5.11 -8.18
C ASP A 7 14.59 5.62 -7.33
N LEU A 8 14.94 4.86 -6.29
CA LEU A 8 16.23 5.02 -5.61
C LEU A 8 17.21 4.17 -6.41
N ASP A 9 18.36 4.74 -6.83
CA ASP A 9 19.35 4.13 -7.73
C ASP A 9 19.70 2.67 -7.37
N LEU A 10 18.95 1.74 -7.97
CA LEU A 10 19.16 0.30 -8.23
C LEU A 10 17.76 -0.31 -8.48
N ASP A 11 17.40 -0.43 -9.76
CA ASP A 11 16.26 -1.20 -10.31
C ASP A 11 15.07 -1.47 -9.37
N SER A 12 14.05 -0.61 -9.42
CA SER A 12 12.65 -1.04 -9.26
C SER A 12 12.27 -1.70 -7.91
N GLU A 13 12.90 -1.32 -6.79
CA GLU A 13 12.79 -2.03 -5.50
C GLU A 13 11.35 -2.36 -5.06
N ILE A 14 10.99 -3.62 -5.28
CA ILE A 14 9.86 -4.27 -4.62
C ILE A 14 10.25 -4.42 -3.15
N ARG A 15 9.45 -3.84 -2.26
CA ARG A 15 9.63 -3.94 -0.81
C ARG A 15 8.77 -5.07 -0.26
N LEU A 16 9.20 -5.63 0.87
CA LEU A 16 8.52 -6.75 1.55
C LEU A 16 8.08 -6.30 2.94
N ALA A 17 6.77 -6.31 3.20
CA ALA A 17 6.23 -6.16 4.54
C ALA A 17 5.80 -7.54 5.09
N PRO A 18 6.10 -7.90 6.34
CA PRO A 18 5.59 -9.13 6.92
C PRO A 18 4.06 -9.06 7.05
N LYS A 19 3.37 -10.19 6.89
CA LYS A 19 1.93 -10.25 7.21
C LYS A 19 1.71 -9.99 8.69
N ILE A 20 0.55 -9.40 9.03
CA ILE A 20 0.16 -9.18 10.44
C ILE A 20 -0.10 -10.52 11.15
N GLU A 21 -0.70 -11.47 10.46
CA GLU A 21 -0.98 -12.81 10.97
C GLU A 21 -0.57 -13.87 9.93
N GLY A 22 -0.10 -15.02 10.42
CA GLY A 22 0.37 -16.12 9.58
C GLY A 22 1.77 -15.92 9.01
N GLN A 23 2.17 -16.81 8.11
CA GLN A 23 3.49 -16.79 7.46
C GLN A 23 3.42 -16.09 6.09
N GLY A 24 4.50 -15.38 5.74
CA GLY A 24 4.70 -14.78 4.42
C GLY A 24 4.81 -13.25 4.42
N HIS A 25 5.03 -12.70 3.23
CA HIS A 25 5.27 -11.28 3.01
C HIS A 25 4.31 -10.69 1.99
N ILE A 26 4.14 -9.38 2.06
CA ILE A 26 3.38 -8.54 1.15
C ILE A 26 4.39 -7.72 0.37
N ARG A 27 4.47 -7.99 -0.93
CA ARG A 27 5.24 -7.25 -1.91
C ARG A 27 4.52 -5.96 -2.27
N TYR A 28 5.22 -4.84 -2.21
CA TYR A 28 4.68 -3.53 -2.54
C TYR A 28 5.74 -2.59 -3.11
N ARG A 29 5.29 -1.54 -3.80
CA ARG A 29 6.11 -0.43 -4.28
C ARG A 29 5.63 0.89 -3.69
N LEU A 30 6.56 1.84 -3.65
CA LEU A 30 6.30 3.21 -3.27
C LEU A 30 6.26 4.12 -4.48
N TRP A 31 5.36 5.08 -4.42
CA TRP A 31 5.12 6.07 -5.45
C TRP A 31 4.98 7.44 -4.82
N VAL A 32 5.41 8.48 -5.53
CA VAL A 32 5.29 9.85 -5.07
C VAL A 32 4.62 10.70 -6.14
N ASP A 33 3.71 11.57 -5.72
CA ASP A 33 3.17 12.58 -6.63
C ASP A 33 4.03 13.85 -6.67
N GLU A 34 3.71 14.74 -7.60
CA GLU A 34 4.37 16.04 -7.77
C GLU A 34 4.34 16.95 -6.52
N LYS A 35 3.51 16.64 -5.53
CA LYS A 35 3.40 17.39 -4.27
C LYS A 35 4.12 16.71 -3.11
N GLY A 36 4.81 15.59 -3.37
CA GLY A 36 5.51 14.82 -2.35
C GLY A 36 4.62 13.86 -1.56
N ASN A 37 3.36 13.63 -1.95
CA ASN A 37 2.52 12.64 -1.26
C ASN A 37 2.99 11.24 -1.60
N LEU A 38 3.15 10.40 -0.58
CA LEU A 38 3.56 9.00 -0.70
C LEU A 38 2.36 8.07 -0.88
N TYR A 39 2.49 7.11 -1.79
CA TYR A 39 1.49 6.09 -2.08
C TYR A 39 2.10 4.69 -2.11
N VAL A 40 1.29 3.71 -1.74
CA VAL A 40 1.62 2.28 -1.75
C VAL A 40 0.83 1.59 -2.85
N GLN A 41 1.49 0.74 -3.62
CA GLN A 41 0.85 -0.18 -4.56
C GLN A 41 1.33 -1.60 -4.28
N PHE A 42 0.41 -2.56 -4.20
CA PHE A 42 0.76 -3.97 -4.03
C PHE A 42 1.23 -4.57 -5.35
N GLU A 43 2.10 -5.57 -5.28
CA GLU A 43 2.64 -6.22 -6.47
C GLU A 43 2.86 -7.72 -6.26
N ASN A 44 2.59 -8.52 -7.29
CA ASN A 44 2.94 -9.95 -7.36
C ASN A 44 2.80 -10.75 -6.05
N ASN A 45 1.68 -10.55 -5.35
CA ASN A 45 1.32 -11.24 -4.10
C ASN A 45 0.50 -12.52 -4.34
N ALA A 46 0.75 -13.24 -5.44
CA ALA A 46 -0.04 -14.43 -5.81
C ALA A 46 -0.11 -15.48 -4.67
N GLU A 47 0.96 -15.63 -3.88
CA GLU A 47 1.03 -16.53 -2.72
C GLU A 47 0.36 -15.96 -1.45
N SER A 48 0.09 -14.65 -1.42
CA SER A 48 -0.44 -13.94 -0.26
C SER A 48 -1.91 -13.57 -0.38
N GLY A 49 -2.48 -13.59 -1.59
CA GLY A 49 -3.90 -13.35 -1.86
C GLY A 49 -4.13 -12.44 -3.06
N THR A 50 -5.39 -12.24 -3.44
CA THR A 50 -5.76 -11.25 -4.46
C THR A 50 -5.77 -9.84 -3.86
N PHE A 51 -5.51 -8.84 -4.68
CA PHE A 51 -5.47 -7.43 -4.26
C PHE A 51 -5.89 -6.52 -5.42
N SER A 52 -6.24 -5.27 -5.12
CA SER A 52 -6.52 -4.28 -6.17
C SER A 52 -5.21 -3.66 -6.68
N ASN A 53 -5.14 -3.41 -7.98
CA ASN A 53 -4.04 -2.66 -8.59
C ASN A 53 -4.22 -1.13 -8.41
N LEU A 54 -4.41 -0.69 -7.16
CA LEU A 54 -4.64 0.71 -6.79
C LEU A 54 -3.45 1.26 -5.99
N LEU A 55 -3.26 2.58 -6.08
CA LEU A 55 -2.31 3.33 -5.27
C LEU A 55 -3.03 3.91 -4.04
N PHE A 56 -2.65 3.46 -2.84
CA PHE A 56 -3.21 3.92 -1.58
C PHE A 56 -2.32 4.98 -0.93
N SER A 57 -2.89 6.13 -0.58
CA SER A 57 -2.15 7.23 0.07
C SER A 57 -1.72 6.83 1.48
N VAL A 58 -0.44 7.00 1.80
CA VAL A 58 0.10 6.70 3.13
C VAL A 58 -0.50 7.63 4.18
N SER A 59 -0.44 8.95 3.95
CA SER A 59 -0.97 9.97 4.88
C SER A 59 -2.46 9.81 5.18
N LYS A 60 -3.24 9.28 4.23
CA LYS A 60 -4.66 9.02 4.45
C LYS A 60 -4.93 7.91 5.47
N TYR A 61 -4.06 6.91 5.55
CA TYR A 61 -4.32 5.66 6.31
C TYR A 61 -3.34 5.44 7.47
N GLU A 62 -2.29 6.26 7.61
CA GLU A 62 -1.23 6.10 8.59
C GLU A 62 -1.70 6.09 10.06
N SER A 63 -2.76 6.84 10.37
CA SER A 63 -3.32 6.94 11.72
C SER A 63 -3.98 5.64 12.18
N GLU A 64 -4.44 4.82 11.23
CA GLU A 64 -5.15 3.56 11.51
C GLU A 64 -4.20 2.34 11.50
N ARG A 65 -2.89 2.53 11.27
CA ARG A 65 -1.92 1.43 11.15
C ARG A 65 -1.88 0.53 12.39
N ASN A 66 -2.09 1.11 13.57
CA ASN A 66 -2.06 0.41 14.86
C ASN A 66 -3.44 0.13 15.46
N SER A 67 -4.51 0.62 14.84
CA SER A 67 -5.90 0.31 15.25
C SER A 67 -6.12 -1.19 15.25
N ASP A 68 -6.94 -1.77 16.12
CA ASP A 68 -7.32 -3.20 16.02
C ASP A 68 -8.40 -3.42 14.95
N LYS A 69 -9.00 -2.34 14.45
CA LYS A 69 -10.05 -2.41 13.44
C LYS A 69 -9.46 -2.73 12.07
N ALA A 70 -10.26 -3.40 11.25
CA ALA A 70 -9.95 -3.59 9.85
C ALA A 70 -10.07 -2.26 9.10
N LEU A 71 -9.11 -1.96 8.22
CA LEU A 71 -9.25 -0.89 7.25
C LEU A 71 -10.34 -1.27 6.23
N ARG A 72 -11.43 -0.49 6.19
CA ARG A 72 -12.59 -0.73 5.31
C ARG A 72 -12.82 0.45 4.38
N ASN A 73 -13.60 0.22 3.31
CA ASN A 73 -13.96 1.24 2.31
C ASN A 73 -12.75 1.99 1.75
N LEU A 74 -11.66 1.24 1.51
CA LEU A 74 -10.43 1.82 1.00
C LEU A 74 -10.69 2.48 -0.34
N LYS A 75 -10.19 3.70 -0.50
CA LYS A 75 -10.19 4.45 -1.76
C LYS A 75 -8.74 4.65 -2.20
N GLY A 76 -8.41 4.18 -3.39
CA GLY A 76 -7.09 4.31 -3.99
C GLY A 76 -7.17 4.96 -5.37
N TYR A 77 -6.04 5.41 -5.88
CA TYR A 77 -5.93 5.94 -7.23
C TYR A 77 -5.63 4.82 -8.22
N ASP A 78 -6.38 4.77 -9.30
CA ASP A 78 -6.14 3.89 -10.44
C ASP A 78 -5.35 4.67 -11.50
N SER A 79 -4.11 4.25 -11.76
CA SER A 79 -3.23 4.91 -12.73
C SER A 79 -3.66 4.71 -14.18
N ILE A 80 -4.44 3.67 -14.48
CA ILE A 80 -4.96 3.37 -15.82
C ILE A 80 -6.12 4.31 -16.13
N SER A 81 -7.14 4.33 -15.28
CA SER A 81 -8.32 5.19 -15.48
C SER A 81 -8.11 6.64 -15.01
N LYS A 82 -6.98 6.94 -14.38
CA LYS A 82 -6.63 8.26 -13.83
C LYS A 82 -7.68 8.80 -12.86
N SER A 83 -8.28 7.92 -12.05
CA SER A 83 -9.39 8.27 -11.15
C SER A 83 -9.26 7.56 -9.79
N PHE A 84 -9.87 8.14 -8.76
CA PHE A 84 -9.95 7.47 -7.46
C PHE A 84 -11.13 6.51 -7.41
N LYS A 85 -10.89 5.27 -7.02
CA LYS A 85 -11.88 4.19 -6.93
C LYS A 85 -11.87 3.57 -5.54
N PHE A 86 -13.01 3.05 -5.14
CA PHE A 86 -13.06 2.15 -3.99
C PHE A 86 -12.41 0.83 -4.37
N SER A 87 -11.63 0.27 -3.44
CA SER A 87 -11.14 -1.10 -3.55
C SER A 87 -12.33 -2.06 -3.52
N GLY A 88 -12.36 -2.97 -4.48
CA GLY A 88 -13.29 -4.10 -4.49
C GLY A 88 -12.72 -5.35 -3.81
N ASN A 89 -11.50 -5.27 -3.26
CA ASN A 89 -10.82 -6.42 -2.67
C ASN A 89 -10.78 -6.32 -1.14
N ASN A 90 -11.27 -7.37 -0.48
CA ASN A 90 -11.34 -7.43 0.99
C ASN A 90 -9.97 -7.62 1.67
N ASN A 91 -8.94 -8.06 0.94
CA ASN A 91 -7.59 -8.24 1.49
C ASN A 91 -6.81 -6.92 1.57
N ASP A 92 -7.14 -5.93 0.73
CA ASP A 92 -6.38 -4.68 0.63
C ASP A 92 -6.27 -3.96 1.98
N GLY A 93 -7.31 -4.08 2.83
CA GLY A 93 -7.32 -3.52 4.18
C GLY A 93 -6.22 -4.08 5.06
N ALA A 94 -6.14 -5.42 5.13
CA ALA A 94 -5.11 -6.09 5.92
C ALA A 94 -3.71 -5.86 5.33
N PHE A 95 -3.61 -5.87 4.00
CA PHE A 95 -2.33 -5.70 3.32
C PHE A 95 -1.77 -4.30 3.51
N LEU A 96 -2.61 -3.28 3.32
CA LEU A 96 -2.21 -1.89 3.50
C LEU A 96 -1.74 -1.66 4.92
N LYS A 97 -2.45 -2.22 5.90
CA LYS A 97 -2.08 -2.09 7.31
C LYS A 97 -0.72 -2.71 7.63
N ALA A 98 -0.42 -3.89 7.09
CA ALA A 98 0.88 -4.53 7.27
C ALA A 98 2.00 -3.67 6.66
N VAL A 99 1.76 -3.14 5.45
CA VAL A 99 2.70 -2.24 4.78
C VAL A 99 2.91 -0.94 5.56
N LEU A 100 1.85 -0.35 6.11
CA LEU A 100 1.95 0.88 6.91
C LEU A 100 2.73 0.66 8.22
N ARG A 101 2.53 -0.48 8.90
CA ARG A 101 3.31 -0.86 10.09
C ARG A 101 4.79 -1.08 9.77
N HIS A 102 5.10 -1.59 8.58
CA HIS A 102 6.47 -1.78 8.12
C HIS A 102 7.13 -0.46 7.71
N LEU A 103 6.38 0.44 7.05
CA LEU A 103 6.90 1.71 6.55
C LEU A 103 7.09 2.77 7.63
N LEU A 104 6.19 2.80 8.61
CA LEU A 104 6.14 3.83 9.62
C LEU A 104 6.51 3.18 10.96
N PRO A 105 7.64 3.56 11.57
CA PRO A 105 8.02 3.02 12.88
C PRO A 105 6.87 3.21 13.87
N ILE A 106 6.71 2.22 14.74
CA ILE A 106 5.86 2.37 15.92
C ILE A 106 6.72 3.17 16.90
N ASP A 107 6.23 4.33 17.31
CA ASP A 107 6.82 5.01 18.46
C ASP A 107 6.58 4.08 19.67
N GLU A 108 7.67 3.53 20.22
CA GLU A 108 7.65 2.76 21.48
C GLU A 108 7.30 3.65 22.68
#